data_AF-A0AAE3VW93-F1
#
_entry.id   AF-A0AAE3VW93-F1
#
_cell.length_a   1.000
_cell.length_b   1.000
_cell.length_c   1.000
_cell.angle_alpha   90.00
_cell.angle_beta   90.00
_cell.angle_gamma   90.00
#
_symmetry.space_group_name_H-M   'P 1'
#
loop_
_entity.id
_entity.type
_entity.pdbx_description
1 polymer ?
#
loop_
_entity_poly.entity_id
_entity_poly.type
_entity_poly.pdbx_seq_one_letter_code
_entity_poly.pdbx_strand_id
1 'polypeptide(L)'
;MHGHGDAVAAPTVELIRAALTVQLGDDRAGRVPLDGTLAVRILADMRAHLADPQLCPAAAAARQHVSVRYLHRVLQREGVRFGAWVRHRRLEDTRRDLADPAFGTATVAAVARRWGFTDAAQYSRTFRAAYGMSPREWRAAGRPR
;
A
#
# COMPACT_ATOMS: atom_id res chain seq x y z
N MET A 1 11.31 -20.99 40.12
CA MET A 1 10.95 -19.55 40.14
C MET A 1 11.31 -18.95 38.80
N HIS A 2 10.36 -18.23 38.21
CA HIS A 2 10.35 -17.71 36.84
C HIS A 2 11.06 -16.36 36.69
N GLY A 3 11.49 -16.05 35.46
CA GLY A 3 11.77 -14.71 34.92
C GLY A 3 12.88 -14.75 33.86
N HIS A 4 12.59 -15.07 32.59
CA HIS A 4 12.29 -14.14 31.47
C HIS A 4 13.51 -13.27 31.10
N GLY A 5 14.11 -13.44 29.92
CA GLY A 5 13.65 -12.81 28.65
C GLY A 5 14.20 -11.39 28.61
N ASP A 6 15.02 -10.94 27.66
CA ASP A 6 14.77 -10.95 26.23
C ASP A 6 16.04 -10.64 25.43
N ALA A 7 16.03 -11.13 24.19
CA ALA A 7 17.00 -10.87 23.15
C ALA A 7 16.98 -9.40 22.70
N VAL A 8 18.16 -8.76 22.62
CA VAL A 8 18.33 -7.51 21.85
C VAL A 8 19.24 -7.80 20.67
N ALA A 9 18.68 -8.49 19.68
CA ALA A 9 19.25 -8.56 18.34
C ALA A 9 18.53 -7.54 17.45
N ALA A 10 18.95 -6.26 17.50
CA ALA A 10 18.74 -5.30 16.40
C ALA A 10 19.52 -3.95 16.50
N PRO A 11 20.85 -3.86 16.78
CA PRO A 11 21.58 -2.62 16.52
C PRO A 11 22.27 -2.57 15.14
N THR A 12 22.31 -3.68 14.40
CA THR A 12 23.19 -3.81 13.23
C THR A 12 22.75 -2.98 12.01
N VAL A 13 21.45 -2.75 11.83
CA VAL A 13 20.94 -2.05 10.63
C VAL A 13 21.18 -0.53 10.70
N GLU A 14 21.10 0.08 11.88
CA GLU A 14 21.36 1.53 12.01
C GLU A 14 22.84 1.86 11.86
N LEU A 15 23.74 1.03 12.40
CA LEU A 15 25.17 1.20 12.25
C LEU A 15 25.63 1.05 10.79
N ILE A 16 25.03 0.13 10.04
CA ILE A 16 25.30 -0.02 8.60
C ILE A 16 24.82 1.22 7.81
N ARG A 17 23.68 1.83 8.18
CA ARG A 17 23.19 3.05 7.52
C ARG A 17 24.10 4.26 7.77
N ALA A 18 24.59 4.42 9.00
CA ALA A 18 25.53 5.48 9.35
C ALA A 18 26.88 5.29 8.63
N ALA A 19 27.40 4.06 8.58
CA ALA A 19 28.67 3.75 7.91
C ALA A 19 28.61 3.95 6.39
N LEU A 20 27.50 3.60 5.73
CA LEU A 20 27.33 3.82 4.28
C LEU A 20 27.25 5.30 3.89
N THR A 21 26.90 6.19 4.83
CA THR A 21 26.79 7.64 4.58
C THR A 21 28.17 8.32 4.56
N VAL A 22 29.16 7.76 5.28
CA VAL A 22 30.50 8.36 5.42
C VAL A 22 31.44 7.98 4.25
N GLN A 23 31.21 6.84 3.60
CA GLN A 23 32.16 6.30 2.60
C GLN A 23 31.99 6.83 1.16
N LEU A 24 30.88 7.49 0.84
CA LEU A 24 30.58 7.90 -0.54
C LEU A 24 30.72 9.41 -0.68
N GLY A 25 31.93 9.85 -0.99
CA GLY A 25 32.29 11.23 -1.33
C GLY A 25 31.68 11.75 -2.65
N ASP A 26 30.45 11.36 -2.95
CA ASP A 26 29.60 11.92 -3.99
C ASP A 26 28.11 11.72 -3.61
N ASP A 27 27.53 12.76 -3.01
CA ASP A 27 26.19 12.80 -2.38
C ASP A 27 25.02 12.38 -3.30
N ARG A 28 25.25 12.23 -4.60
CA ARG A 28 24.24 11.84 -5.60
C ARG A 28 24.31 10.36 -5.96
N ALA A 29 25.49 9.78 -6.08
CA ALA A 29 25.65 8.38 -6.51
C ALA A 29 25.26 7.38 -5.41
N GLY A 30 25.54 7.69 -4.14
CA GLY A 30 25.16 6.84 -3.00
C GLY A 30 23.69 6.89 -2.61
N ARG A 31 22.97 7.93 -3.04
CA ARG A 31 21.57 8.17 -2.65
C ARG A 31 20.56 7.41 -3.52
N VAL A 32 20.88 7.20 -4.80
CA VAL A 32 20.01 6.47 -5.75
C VAL A 32 19.80 5.00 -5.35
N PRO A 33 20.82 4.22 -4.93
CA PRO A 33 20.63 2.84 -4.46
C PRO A 33 19.81 2.74 -3.17
N LEU A 34 20.00 3.69 -2.25
CA LEU A 34 19.27 3.75 -0.97
C LEU A 34 17.80 4.14 -1.19
N ASP A 35 17.54 5.08 -2.11
CA ASP A 35 16.19 5.51 -2.48
C ASP A 35 15.42 4.41 -3.21
N GLY A 36 16.05 3.64 -4.10
CA GLY A 36 15.43 2.47 -4.74
C GLY A 36 15.04 1.39 -3.73
N THR A 37 15.93 1.10 -2.76
CA THR A 37 15.62 0.15 -1.67
C THR A 37 14.47 0.65 -0.80
N LEU A 38 14.44 1.95 -0.49
CA LEU A 38 13.35 2.56 0.26
C LEU A 38 12.04 2.57 -0.53
N ALA A 39 12.06 2.83 -1.83
CA ALA A 39 10.87 2.80 -2.68
C ALA A 39 10.22 1.40 -2.68
N VAL A 40 11.02 0.35 -2.83
CA VAL A 40 10.56 -1.04 -2.76
C VAL A 40 9.89 -1.32 -1.41
N ARG A 41 10.51 -0.89 -0.30
CA ARG A 41 9.95 -1.04 1.05
C ARG A 41 8.65 -0.26 1.24
N ILE A 42 8.58 0.99 0.79
CA ILE A 42 7.35 1.81 0.85
C ILE A 42 6.23 1.14 0.06
N LEU A 43 6.50 0.69 -1.17
CA LEU A 43 5.48 0.04 -2.00
C LEU A 43 5.03 -1.31 -1.43
N ALA A 44 5.93 -2.07 -0.81
CA ALA A 44 5.59 -3.30 -0.11
C ALA A 44 4.72 -3.02 1.12
N ASP A 45 5.08 -2.01 1.91
CA ASP A 45 4.29 -1.56 3.07
C ASP A 45 2.88 -1.10 2.64
N MET A 46 2.79 -0.30 1.58
CA MET A 46 1.52 0.15 1.03
C MET A 46 0.66 -1.04 0.57
N ARG A 47 1.24 -2.05 -0.08
CA ARG A 47 0.53 -3.29 -0.46
C ARG A 47 0.00 -4.04 0.75
N ALA A 48 0.84 -4.24 1.77
CA ALA A 48 0.48 -4.99 2.98
C ALA A 48 -0.67 -4.35 3.76
N HIS A 49 -0.80 -3.03 3.70
CA HIS A 49 -1.83 -2.27 4.41
C HIS A 49 -3.00 -1.83 3.51
N LEU A 50 -3.16 -2.42 2.31
CA LEU A 50 -4.20 -1.98 1.36
C LEU A 50 -5.61 -2.00 1.93
N ALA A 51 -5.95 -3.01 2.75
CA ALA A 51 -7.26 -3.14 3.37
C ALA A 51 -7.51 -2.14 4.51
N ASP A 52 -6.47 -1.52 5.07
CA ASP A 52 -6.60 -0.58 6.18
C ASP A 52 -7.18 0.77 5.70
N PRO A 53 -8.41 1.16 6.09
CA PRO A 53 -8.98 2.43 5.68
C PRO A 53 -8.16 3.66 6.13
N GLN A 54 -7.29 3.52 7.14
CA GLN A 54 -6.42 4.58 7.65
C GLN A 54 -5.07 4.66 6.92
N LEU A 55 -4.84 3.84 5.88
CA LEU A 55 -3.63 3.93 5.06
C LEU A 55 -3.50 5.31 4.40
N CYS A 56 -2.60 6.12 4.94
CA CYS A 56 -2.30 7.48 4.47
C CYS A 56 -0.78 7.70 4.36
N PRO A 57 -0.33 8.76 3.66
CA PRO A 57 1.09 9.07 3.54
C PRO A 57 1.81 9.25 4.88
N ALA A 58 1.13 9.83 5.89
CA ALA A 58 1.71 10.02 7.22
C ALA A 58 1.98 8.69 7.94
N ALA A 59 1.01 7.77 7.92
CA ALA A 59 1.17 6.44 8.51
C ALA A 59 2.27 5.63 7.81
N ALA A 60 2.31 5.66 6.48
CA ALA A 60 3.36 4.98 5.70
C ALA A 60 4.75 5.59 5.98
N ALA A 61 4.86 6.92 6.05
CA ALA A 61 6.13 7.59 6.32
C ALA A 61 6.65 7.27 7.73
N ALA A 62 5.76 7.25 8.73
CA ALA A 62 6.08 6.90 10.11
C ALA A 62 6.65 5.47 10.21
N ARG A 63 6.05 4.47 9.55
CA ARG A 63 6.55 3.08 9.53
C ARG A 63 7.91 2.92 8.86
N GLN A 64 8.30 3.85 7.99
CA GLN A 64 9.61 3.83 7.33
C GLN A 64 10.63 4.78 7.97
N HIS A 65 10.26 5.48 9.05
CA HIS A 65 11.08 6.48 9.74
C HIS A 65 11.59 7.60 8.81
N VAL A 66 10.71 8.10 7.93
CA VAL A 66 11.02 9.21 7.02
C VAL A 66 9.97 10.31 7.13
N SER A 67 10.30 11.51 6.66
CA SER A 67 9.30 12.56 6.53
C SER A 67 8.32 12.26 5.39
N VAL A 68 7.08 12.73 5.49
CA VAL A 68 6.06 12.61 4.43
C VAL A 68 6.54 13.26 3.12
N ARG A 69 7.24 14.39 3.22
CA ARG A 69 7.85 15.07 2.07
C ARG A 69 8.86 14.17 1.37
N TYR A 70 9.69 13.44 2.12
CA TYR A 70 10.66 12.52 1.55
C TYR A 70 9.98 11.30 0.92
N LEU A 71 8.98 10.71 1.59
CA LEU A 71 8.18 9.63 1.03
C LEU A 71 7.57 10.02 -0.33
N HIS A 72 6.99 11.21 -0.45
CA HIS A 72 6.46 11.68 -1.73
C HIS A 72 7.54 11.84 -2.79
N ARG A 73 8.73 12.35 -2.44
CA ARG A 73 9.84 12.49 -3.38
C ARG A 73 10.31 11.12 -3.90
N VAL A 74 10.44 10.14 -3.02
CA VAL A 74 10.83 8.77 -3.37
C VAL A 74 9.79 8.15 -4.31
N LEU A 75 8.49 8.21 -3.95
CA LEU A 75 7.43 7.69 -4.79
C LEU A 75 7.31 8.41 -6.15
N GLN A 76 7.53 9.72 -6.19
CA GLN A 76 7.48 10.49 -7.45
C GLN A 76 8.58 10.07 -8.43
N ARG A 77 9.78 9.72 -7.94
CA ARG A 77 10.86 9.19 -8.80
C ARG A 77 10.48 7.86 -9.45
N GLU A 78 9.67 7.06 -8.76
CA GLU A 78 9.08 5.83 -9.30
C GLU A 78 7.80 6.08 -10.13
N GLY A 79 7.40 7.33 -10.37
CA GLY A 79 6.17 7.67 -11.07
C GLY A 79 4.89 7.35 -10.28
N VAL A 80 4.99 7.12 -8.97
CA VAL A 80 3.87 6.70 -8.12
C VAL A 80 3.24 7.89 -7.39
N ARG A 81 1.93 8.07 -7.58
CA ARG A 81 1.10 8.95 -6.76
C ARG A 81 0.36 8.14 -5.70
N PHE A 82 0.71 8.32 -4.43
CA PHE A 82 0.23 7.50 -3.29
C PHE A 82 -1.27 7.18 -3.34
N GLY A 83 -2.13 8.21 -3.30
CA GLY A 83 -3.58 8.00 -3.24
C GLY A 83 -4.18 7.38 -4.52
N ALA A 84 -3.61 7.70 -5.68
CA ALA A 84 -4.03 7.10 -6.94
C ALA A 84 -3.65 5.61 -7.00
N TRP A 85 -2.44 5.29 -6.55
CA TRP A 85 -1.95 3.92 -6.48
C TRP A 85 -2.77 3.08 -5.50
N VAL A 86 -3.05 3.58 -4.29
CA VAL A 86 -3.87 2.86 -3.29
C VAL A 86 -5.27 2.61 -3.83
N ARG A 87 -5.91 3.65 -4.39
CA ARG A 87 -7.25 3.53 -4.96
C ARG A 87 -7.30 2.51 -6.10
N HIS A 88 -6.33 2.57 -7.02
CA HIS A 88 -6.29 1.64 -8.15
C HIS A 88 -6.11 0.19 -7.69
N ARG A 89 -5.22 -0.06 -6.73
CA ARG A 89 -5.02 -1.41 -6.17
C ARG A 89 -6.27 -1.93 -5.45
N ARG A 90 -6.91 -1.10 -4.61
CA ARG A 90 -8.18 -1.46 -3.95
C ARG A 90 -9.30 -1.77 -4.94
N LEU A 91 -9.40 -1.00 -6.02
CA LEU A 91 -10.37 -1.25 -7.09
C LEU A 91 -10.12 -2.60 -7.76
N GLU A 92 -8.87 -2.93 -8.03
CA GLU A 92 -8.47 -4.19 -8.66
C GLU A 92 -8.75 -5.40 -7.78
N ASP A 93 -8.42 -5.31 -6.49
CA ASP A 93 -8.72 -6.35 -5.52
C ASP A 93 -10.23 -6.53 -5.33
N THR A 94 -10.97 -5.42 -5.28
CA THR A 94 -12.43 -5.48 -5.20
C THR A 94 -13.03 -6.11 -6.45
N ARG A 95 -12.51 -5.79 -7.65
CA ARG A 95 -12.96 -6.36 -8.92
C ARG A 95 -12.78 -7.89 -8.94
N ARG A 96 -11.64 -8.37 -8.46
CA ARG A 96 -11.37 -9.81 -8.30
C ARG A 96 -12.37 -10.46 -7.35
N ASP A 97 -12.53 -9.91 -6.15
CA ASP A 97 -13.42 -10.46 -5.14
C ASP A 97 -14.90 -10.40 -5.59
N LEU A 98 -15.31 -9.43 -6.41
CA LEU A 98 -16.66 -9.36 -6.97
C LEU A 98 -16.94 -10.46 -8.01
N ALA A 99 -15.91 -10.93 -8.71
CA ALA A 99 -16.01 -11.99 -9.71
C ALA A 99 -15.84 -13.40 -9.11
N ASP A 100 -15.30 -13.50 -7.90
CA ASP A 100 -15.06 -14.77 -7.22
C ASP A 100 -16.36 -15.32 -6.58
N PRO A 101 -16.80 -16.56 -6.94
CA PRO A 101 -17.95 -17.22 -6.35
C PRO A 101 -17.90 -17.34 -4.82
N ALA A 102 -16.70 -17.40 -4.22
CA ALA A 102 -16.52 -17.44 -2.76
C ALA A 102 -17.14 -16.21 -2.05
N PHE A 103 -17.29 -15.09 -2.77
CA PHE A 103 -17.91 -13.86 -2.27
C PHE A 103 -19.36 -13.69 -2.76
N GLY A 104 -20.00 -14.74 -3.26
CA GLY A 104 -21.34 -14.70 -3.83
C GLY A 104 -22.43 -14.22 -2.86
N THR A 105 -22.28 -14.47 -1.56
CA THR A 105 -23.24 -14.04 -0.53
C THR A 105 -22.95 -12.63 0.01
N ALA A 106 -21.73 -12.10 -0.19
CA ALA A 106 -21.34 -10.79 0.31
C ALA A 106 -21.95 -9.67 -0.52
N THR A 107 -22.44 -8.59 0.12
CA THR A 107 -22.93 -7.42 -0.61
C THR A 107 -21.77 -6.67 -1.29
N VAL A 108 -22.05 -5.93 -2.37
CA VAL A 108 -21.05 -5.07 -3.03
C VAL A 108 -20.38 -4.12 -2.03
N ALA A 109 -21.18 -3.53 -1.14
CA ALA A 109 -20.69 -2.63 -0.11
C ALA A 109 -19.79 -3.35 0.92
N ALA A 110 -20.09 -4.61 1.27
CA ALA A 110 -19.25 -5.39 2.16
C ALA A 110 -17.87 -5.69 1.53
N VAL A 111 -17.83 -6.06 0.24
CA VAL A 111 -16.56 -6.26 -0.48
C VAL A 111 -15.77 -4.96 -0.56
N ALA A 112 -16.42 -3.85 -0.90
CA ALA A 112 -15.74 -2.54 -0.96
C ALA A 112 -15.16 -2.13 0.41
N ARG A 113 -15.92 -2.31 1.50
CA ARG A 113 -15.44 -2.01 2.86
C ARG A 113 -14.25 -2.87 3.28
N ARG A 114 -14.21 -4.14 2.89
CA ARG A 114 -13.06 -5.04 3.15
C ARG A 114 -11.75 -4.48 2.58
N TRP A 115 -11.82 -3.78 1.45
CA TRP A 115 -10.68 -3.12 0.83
C TRP A 115 -10.53 -1.65 1.23
N GLY A 116 -11.19 -1.21 2.31
CA GLY A 116 -10.99 0.12 2.89
C GLY A 116 -11.76 1.26 2.20
N PHE A 117 -12.77 0.98 1.36
CA PHE A 117 -13.70 2.01 0.90
C PHE A 117 -14.77 2.28 1.97
N THR A 118 -14.84 3.51 2.47
CA THR A 118 -15.79 3.92 3.50
C THR A 118 -17.09 4.51 2.93
N ASP A 119 -17.05 5.07 1.72
CA ASP A 119 -18.20 5.64 1.01
C ASP A 119 -18.57 4.78 -0.22
N ALA A 120 -19.74 4.13 -0.16
CA ALA A 120 -20.25 3.25 -1.21
C ALA A 120 -20.62 3.99 -2.51
N ALA A 121 -21.06 5.25 -2.42
CA ALA A 121 -21.44 6.06 -3.57
C ALA A 121 -20.18 6.52 -4.32
N GLN A 122 -19.18 7.01 -3.59
CA GLN A 122 -17.87 7.37 -4.14
C GLN A 122 -17.16 6.15 -4.74
N TYR A 123 -17.20 5.01 -4.05
CA TYR A 123 -16.71 3.73 -4.57
C TYR A 123 -17.41 3.36 -5.90
N SER A 124 -18.74 3.37 -5.95
CA SER A 124 -19.47 2.96 -7.16
C SER A 124 -19.17 3.85 -8.36
N ARG A 125 -19.05 5.18 -8.15
CA ARG A 125 -18.65 6.14 -9.20
C ARG A 125 -17.23 5.87 -9.69
N THR A 126 -16.27 5.68 -8.78
CA THR A 126 -14.87 5.45 -9.15
C THR A 126 -14.66 4.08 -9.82
N PHE A 127 -15.38 3.05 -9.38
CA PHE A 127 -15.37 1.73 -10.01
C PHE A 127 -15.91 1.80 -11.45
N ARG A 128 -17.06 2.45 -11.64
CA ARG A 128 -17.63 2.63 -12.99
C ARG A 128 -16.71 3.45 -13.90
N ALA A 129 -16.09 4.49 -13.38
CA ALA A 129 -15.12 5.28 -14.14
C ALA A 129 -13.89 4.45 -14.55
N ALA A 130 -13.46 3.48 -13.73
CA ALA A 130 -12.31 2.64 -14.02
C ALA A 130 -12.63 1.47 -14.98
N TYR A 131 -13.83 0.89 -14.90
CA TYR A 131 -14.15 -0.38 -15.57
C TYR A 131 -15.38 -0.32 -16.51
N GLY A 132 -15.98 0.85 -16.70
CA GLY A 132 -17.10 1.07 -17.62
C GLY A 132 -18.47 0.59 -17.12
N MET A 133 -18.52 -0.25 -16.09
CA MET A 133 -19.75 -0.77 -15.49
C MET A 133 -19.75 -0.65 -13.97
N SER A 134 -20.94 -0.67 -13.36
CA SER A 134 -21.07 -0.62 -11.91
C SER A 134 -20.58 -1.94 -11.27
N PRO A 135 -20.19 -1.91 -9.99
CA PRO A 135 -19.81 -3.12 -9.25
C PRO A 135 -20.88 -4.23 -9.25
N ARG A 136 -22.17 -3.84 -9.27
CA ARG A 136 -23.30 -4.78 -9.28
C ARG A 136 -23.44 -5.47 -10.64
N GLU A 137 -23.33 -4.70 -11.73
CA GLU A 137 -23.31 -5.22 -13.09
C GLU A 137 -22.11 -6.16 -13.29
N TRP A 138 -20.92 -5.76 -12.83
CA TRP A 138 -19.71 -6.58 -12.89
C TRP A 138 -19.90 -7.95 -12.25
N ARG A 139 -20.47 -7.99 -11.04
CA ARG A 139 -20.76 -9.24 -10.35
C ARG A 139 -21.80 -10.09 -11.08
N ALA A 140 -22.86 -9.47 -11.60
CA ALA A 140 -23.89 -10.19 -12.34
C ALA A 140 -23.33 -10.84 -13.61
N ALA A 141 -22.39 -10.18 -14.29
CA ALA A 141 -21.72 -10.69 -15.50
C ALA A 141 -20.79 -11.89 -15.21
N GLY A 142 -20.20 -11.97 -14.01
CA GLY A 142 -19.30 -13.06 -13.61
C GLY A 142 -20.01 -14.32 -13.10
N ARG A 143 -21.33 -14.29 -12.85
CA ARG A 143 -22.07 -15.46 -12.40
C ARG A 143 -22.55 -16.28 -13.60
N PRO A 144 -22.23 -17.59 -13.67
CA PRO A 144 -22.88 -18.46 -14.64
C PRO A 144 -24.39 -18.44 -14.40
N ARG A 145 -25.17 -18.31 -15.49
CA ARG A 145 -26.64 -18.35 -15.45
C ARG A 145 -27.15 -19.73 -15.10
#